data_AF-A0A2V5RCZ0-F1
#
_entry.id   AF-A0A2V5RCZ0-F1
#
_cell.length_a   1.000
_cell.length_b   1.000
_cell.length_c   1.000
_cell.angle_alpha   90.00
_cell.angle_beta   90.00
_cell.angle_gamma   90.00
#
_symmetry.space_group_name_H-M   'P 1'
#
loop_
_entity.id
_entity.type
_entity.pdbx_description
1 polymer ?
#
loop_
_entity_poly.entity_id
_entity_poly.type
_entity_poly.pdbx_seq_one_letter_code
_entity_poly.pdbx_strand_id
1 'polypeptide(L)'
;MTLSVAGVAVAQESPAAKSSSLSEKDKTFMKKAAKGGTMEVAMGKLAEQNGQSDDVKSFGKRMVADHGKANDELKQIASQKNVTLPAKEPKVSWSSDKAYIDAMVKDHEKDLAEFQGEAQNGTDPDIKKFADDTAKMVQEHLDLAKQIQSKLK
;
A
#
# COMPACT_ATOMS: atom_id res chain seq x y z
N MET A 1 8.37 34.14 -63.88
CA MET A 1 8.91 33.05 -63.05
C MET A 1 8.26 33.15 -61.68
N THR A 2 7.23 32.35 -61.45
CA THR A 2 6.50 32.29 -60.20
C THR A 2 6.29 30.82 -59.86
N LEU A 3 6.68 30.41 -58.66
CA LEU A 3 5.81 29.81 -57.63
C LEU A 3 6.70 29.34 -56.46
N SER A 4 6.56 29.99 -55.30
CA SER A 4 6.94 29.43 -54.00
C SER A 4 5.92 28.38 -53.58
N VAL A 5 6.39 27.26 -53.04
CA VAL A 5 5.54 26.27 -52.36
C VAL A 5 5.86 26.33 -50.87
N ALA A 6 4.90 26.81 -50.08
CA ALA A 6 4.95 26.76 -48.62
C ALA A 6 4.45 25.38 -48.15
N GLY A 7 5.31 24.62 -47.47
CA GLY A 7 4.94 23.39 -46.80
C GLY A 7 4.27 23.68 -45.47
N VAL A 8 3.04 23.19 -45.28
CA VAL A 8 2.32 23.24 -44.01
C VAL A 8 2.74 22.02 -43.19
N ALA A 9 3.50 22.24 -42.12
CA ALA A 9 3.78 21.21 -41.12
C ALA A 9 2.53 21.06 -40.23
N VAL A 10 1.89 19.88 -40.28
CA VAL A 10 0.83 19.51 -39.34
C VAL A 10 1.54 18.99 -38.08
N ALA A 11 1.54 19.81 -37.02
CA ALA A 11 1.96 19.36 -35.70
C ALA A 11 0.90 18.40 -35.15
N GLN A 12 1.26 17.11 -35.04
CA GLN A 12 0.43 16.11 -34.40
C GLN A 12 0.49 16.35 -32.88
N GLU A 13 -0.54 17.01 -32.34
CA GLU A 13 -0.72 17.13 -30.89
C GLU A 13 -0.85 15.72 -30.30
N SER A 14 0.15 15.31 -29.52
CA SER A 14 0.03 14.14 -28.66
C SER A 14 -1.05 14.44 -27.61
N PRO A 15 -1.99 13.53 -27.34
CA PRO A 15 -2.98 13.78 -26.30
C PRO A 15 -2.24 13.82 -24.97
N ALA A 16 -2.07 15.02 -24.43
CA ALA A 16 -1.68 15.20 -23.05
C ALA A 16 -2.68 14.40 -22.21
N ALA A 17 -2.18 13.40 -21.48
CA ALA A 17 -2.96 12.67 -20.51
C ALA A 17 -3.62 13.71 -19.61
N LYS A 18 -4.93 13.89 -19.74
CA LYS A 18 -5.70 14.76 -18.87
C LYS A 18 -5.43 14.25 -17.46
N SER A 19 -4.72 15.03 -16.65
CA SER A 19 -4.63 14.82 -15.21
C SER A 19 -6.04 15.01 -14.65
N SER A 20 -6.88 13.97 -14.74
CA SER A 20 -8.14 13.93 -14.02
C SER A 20 -7.80 14.06 -12.55
N SER A 21 -8.36 15.09 -11.90
CA SER A 21 -8.24 15.24 -10.45
C SER A 21 -8.61 13.92 -9.78
N LEU A 22 -7.73 13.42 -8.90
CA LEU A 22 -7.97 12.19 -8.14
C LEU A 22 -9.37 12.19 -7.49
N SER A 23 -10.05 11.04 -7.55
CA SER A 23 -11.32 10.86 -6.85
C SER A 23 -11.12 10.96 -5.33
N GLU A 24 -12.16 11.35 -4.60
CA GLU A 24 -12.12 11.34 -3.13
C GLU A 24 -11.98 9.92 -2.57
N LYS A 25 -12.42 8.90 -3.31
CA LYS A 25 -12.24 7.50 -2.93
C LYS A 25 -10.76 7.13 -2.99
N ASP A 26 -10.08 7.43 -4.09
CA ASP A 26 -8.65 7.15 -4.28
C ASP A 26 -7.83 7.84 -3.18
N LYS A 27 -8.10 9.13 -2.91
CA LYS A 27 -7.45 9.87 -1.82
C LYS A 27 -7.70 9.26 -0.45
N THR A 28 -8.92 8.79 -0.19
CA THR A 28 -9.29 8.15 1.08
C THR A 28 -8.57 6.83 1.26
N PHE A 29 -8.52 6.01 0.21
CA PHE A 29 -7.76 4.76 0.18
C PHE A 29 -6.29 5.02 0.49
N MET A 30 -5.63 5.95 -0.22
CA MET A 30 -4.21 6.26 0.00
C MET A 30 -3.93 6.67 1.45
N LYS A 31 -4.79 7.49 2.06
CA LYS A 31 -4.62 7.91 3.47
C LYS A 31 -4.79 6.75 4.44
N LYS A 32 -5.74 5.84 4.18
CA LYS A 32 -5.93 4.63 4.99
C LYS A 32 -4.73 3.68 4.86
N ALA A 33 -4.32 3.38 3.62
CA ALA A 33 -3.17 2.53 3.33
C ALA A 33 -1.89 3.04 4.00
N ALA A 34 -1.62 4.35 3.91
CA ALA A 34 -0.46 4.96 4.57
C ALA A 34 -0.50 4.82 6.11
N LYS A 35 -1.69 5.00 6.71
CA LYS A 35 -1.86 4.84 8.17
C LYS A 35 -1.70 3.38 8.59
N GLY A 36 -2.34 2.45 7.89
CA GLY A 36 -2.26 1.00 8.14
C GLY A 36 -0.83 0.50 8.01
N GLY A 37 -0.21 0.72 6.85
CA GLY A 37 1.15 0.27 6.58
C GLY A 37 2.19 0.85 7.54
N THR A 38 2.05 2.11 7.99
CA THR A 38 2.96 2.66 9.02
C THR A 38 2.76 1.98 10.38
N MET A 39 1.51 1.69 10.75
CA MET A 39 1.17 0.97 11.97
C MET A 39 1.71 -0.46 11.97
N GLU A 40 1.59 -1.16 10.85
CA GLU A 40 2.08 -2.53 10.67
C GLU A 40 3.61 -2.61 10.70
N VAL A 41 4.31 -1.64 10.10
CA VAL A 41 5.77 -1.52 10.26
C VAL A 41 6.16 -1.34 11.72
N ALA A 42 5.45 -0.48 12.46
CA ALA A 42 5.75 -0.25 13.88
C ALA A 42 5.48 -1.50 14.74
N MET A 43 4.35 -2.19 14.51
CA MET A 43 4.03 -3.45 15.20
C MET A 43 5.03 -4.55 14.84
N GLY A 44 5.41 -4.66 13.57
CA GLY A 44 6.40 -5.61 13.07
C GLY A 44 7.77 -5.43 13.71
N LYS A 45 8.23 -4.19 13.91
CA LYS A 45 9.49 -3.90 14.63
C LYS A 45 9.45 -4.42 16.07
N LEU A 46 8.33 -4.22 16.77
CA LEU A 46 8.16 -4.75 18.12
C LEU A 46 8.16 -6.28 18.11
N ALA A 47 7.49 -6.92 17.16
CA ALA A 47 7.43 -8.37 17.02
C ALA A 47 8.80 -8.99 16.68
N GLU A 48 9.56 -8.38 15.77
CA GLU A 48 10.93 -8.79 15.44
C GLU A 48 11.84 -8.75 16.69
N GLN A 49 11.73 -7.71 17.51
CA GLN A 49 12.60 -7.50 18.67
C GLN A 49 12.17 -8.31 19.90
N ASN A 50 10.86 -8.36 20.17
CA ASN A 50 10.32 -8.81 21.45
C ASN A 50 9.45 -10.08 21.34
N GLY A 51 9.21 -10.59 20.12
CA GLY A 51 8.49 -11.83 19.92
C GLY A 51 9.11 -12.98 20.72
N GLN A 52 8.30 -13.89 21.23
CA GLN A 52 8.79 -15.04 22.00
C GLN A 52 9.03 -16.26 21.11
N SER A 53 8.22 -16.41 20.05
CA SER A 53 8.35 -17.44 19.02
C SER A 53 9.21 -16.96 17.85
N ASP A 54 10.05 -17.85 17.32
CA ASP A 54 10.85 -17.56 16.12
C ASP A 54 9.98 -17.30 14.88
N ASP A 55 8.81 -17.96 14.80
CA ASP A 55 7.82 -17.71 13.75
C ASP A 55 7.31 -16.26 13.83
N VAL A 56 7.06 -15.74 15.04
CA VAL A 56 6.56 -14.38 15.27
C VAL A 56 7.62 -13.33 14.98
N LYS A 57 8.88 -13.56 15.40
CA LYS A 57 10.00 -12.67 15.07
C LYS A 57 10.21 -12.58 13.56
N SER A 58 10.17 -13.74 12.89
CA SER A 58 10.34 -13.83 11.43
C SER A 58 9.20 -13.14 10.69
N PHE A 59 7.96 -13.32 11.16
CA PHE A 59 6.80 -12.63 10.63
C PHE A 59 6.91 -11.12 10.82
N GLY A 60 7.26 -10.64 12.02
CA GLY A 60 7.49 -9.23 12.31
C GLY A 60 8.52 -8.59 11.39
N LYS A 61 9.67 -9.26 11.19
CA LYS A 61 10.70 -8.82 10.24
C LYS A 61 10.16 -8.71 8.81
N ARG A 62 9.33 -9.66 8.38
CA ARG A 62 8.69 -9.61 7.06
C ARG A 62 7.74 -8.42 6.94
N MET A 63 6.93 -8.13 7.97
CA MET A 63 6.04 -6.97 7.97
C MET A 63 6.82 -5.67 7.80
N VAL A 64 7.94 -5.51 8.51
CA VAL A 64 8.80 -4.32 8.40
C VAL A 64 9.33 -4.14 6.99
N ALA A 65 9.84 -5.21 6.37
CA ALA A 65 10.44 -5.16 5.06
C ALA A 65 9.40 -4.87 3.96
N ASP A 66 8.30 -5.61 3.96
CA ASP A 66 7.33 -5.60 2.86
C ASP A 66 6.43 -4.35 2.95
N HIS A 67 5.86 -4.03 4.12
CA HIS A 67 5.07 -2.80 4.28
C HIS A 67 5.96 -1.55 4.24
N GLY A 68 7.24 -1.64 4.62
CA GLY A 68 8.20 -0.55 4.45
C GLY A 68 8.32 -0.15 2.97
N LYS A 69 8.52 -1.13 2.09
CA LYS A 69 8.57 -0.90 0.64
C LYS A 69 7.25 -0.35 0.08
N ALA A 70 6.12 -0.93 0.48
CA ALA A 70 4.80 -0.47 0.04
C ALA A 70 4.52 0.99 0.48
N ASN A 71 4.91 1.35 1.71
CA ASN A 71 4.79 2.73 2.20
C ASN A 71 5.64 3.71 1.38
N ASP A 72 6.85 3.31 0.97
CA ASP A 72 7.73 4.16 0.17
C ASP A 72 7.23 4.34 -1.26
N GLU A 73 6.69 3.28 -1.88
CA GLU A 73 5.99 3.37 -3.17
C GLU A 73 4.77 4.30 -3.07
N LEU A 74 3.93 4.13 -2.05
CA LEU A 74 2.75 4.97 -1.86
C LEU A 74 3.11 6.45 -1.66
N LYS A 75 4.20 6.76 -0.93
CA LYS A 75 4.71 8.13 -0.79
C LYS A 75 5.12 8.73 -2.14
N GLN A 76 5.76 7.95 -3.01
CA GLN A 76 6.14 8.41 -4.35
C GLN A 76 4.90 8.72 -5.20
N ILE A 77 3.92 7.81 -5.22
CA ILE A 77 2.63 8.02 -5.91
C ILE A 77 1.93 9.27 -5.37
N ALA A 78 1.89 9.43 -4.05
CA ALA A 78 1.27 10.58 -3.41
C ALA A 78 1.96 11.90 -3.76
N SER A 79 3.30 11.92 -3.80
CA SER A 79 4.07 13.09 -4.22
C SER A 79 3.77 13.47 -5.67
N GLN A 80 3.76 12.51 -6.60
CA GLN A 80 3.46 12.75 -8.01
C GLN A 80 2.04 13.29 -8.22
N LYS A 81 1.10 12.85 -7.39
CA LYS A 81 -0.32 13.22 -7.48
C LYS A 81 -0.72 14.37 -6.54
N ASN A 82 0.24 15.00 -5.87
CA ASN A 82 0.03 16.10 -4.93
C ASN A 82 -0.96 15.76 -3.79
N VAL A 83 -0.88 14.54 -3.26
CA VAL A 83 -1.68 14.07 -2.12
C VAL A 83 -0.84 14.11 -0.85
N THR A 84 -1.33 14.80 0.18
CA THR A 84 -0.71 14.76 1.51
C THR A 84 -1.15 13.50 2.26
N LEU A 85 -0.20 12.62 2.57
CA LEU A 85 -0.40 11.45 3.41
C LEU A 85 -0.26 11.81 4.90
N PRO A 86 -0.93 11.08 5.81
CA PRO A 86 -0.71 11.24 7.24
C PRO A 86 0.72 10.84 7.63
N ALA A 87 1.38 11.66 8.46
CA ALA A 87 2.79 11.46 8.85
C ALA A 87 3.01 11.19 10.34
N LYS A 88 1.93 10.98 11.12
CA LYS A 88 2.07 10.79 12.57
C LYS A 88 2.53 9.37 12.88
N GLU A 89 3.66 9.27 13.57
CA GLU A 89 4.16 7.99 14.11
C GLU A 89 3.10 7.34 15.01
N PRO A 90 2.74 6.07 14.76
CA PRO A 90 1.75 5.35 15.55
C PRO A 90 2.37 4.92 16.88
N LYS A 91 1.60 5.10 17.96
CA LYS A 91 1.91 4.45 19.24
C LYS A 91 1.28 3.06 19.21
N VAL A 92 2.12 2.03 19.24
CA VAL A 92 1.70 0.63 19.17
C VAL A 92 2.20 -0.12 20.40
N SER A 93 1.39 -1.06 20.87
CA SER A 93 1.75 -2.04 21.89
C SER A 93 0.90 -3.29 21.70
N TRP A 94 1.42 -4.44 22.12
CA TRP A 94 0.70 -5.70 22.15
C TRP A 94 1.17 -6.50 23.38
N SER A 95 0.29 -7.35 23.92
CA SER A 95 0.51 -8.01 25.22
C SER A 95 1.15 -9.39 25.12
N SER A 96 1.06 -10.05 23.96
CA SER A 96 1.68 -11.34 23.67
C SER A 96 1.80 -11.58 22.17
N ASP A 97 2.63 -12.56 21.80
CA ASP A 97 2.73 -13.09 20.44
C ASP A 97 1.36 -13.41 19.82
N LYS A 98 0.48 -14.04 20.62
CA LYS A 98 -0.89 -14.36 20.20
C LYS A 98 -1.70 -13.10 19.92
N ALA A 99 -1.62 -12.08 20.79
CA ALA A 99 -2.32 -10.82 20.59
C ALA A 99 -1.84 -10.09 19.33
N TYR A 100 -0.53 -10.13 19.04
CA TYR A 100 0.02 -9.57 17.83
C TYR A 100 -0.48 -10.31 16.58
N ILE A 101 -0.37 -11.64 16.53
CA ILE A 101 -0.81 -12.43 15.38
C ILE A 101 -2.33 -12.34 15.16
N ASP A 102 -3.13 -12.36 16.22
CA ASP A 102 -4.59 -12.15 16.12
C ASP A 102 -4.93 -10.78 15.50
N ALA A 103 -4.18 -9.73 15.86
CA ALA A 103 -4.34 -8.41 15.27
C ALA A 103 -3.96 -8.39 13.79
N MET A 104 -2.85 -9.03 13.41
CA MET A 104 -2.40 -9.13 12.01
C MET A 104 -3.40 -9.88 11.14
N VAL A 105 -3.96 -11.00 11.60
CA VAL A 105 -5.01 -11.71 10.85
C VAL A 105 -6.21 -10.79 10.61
N LYS A 106 -6.70 -10.12 11.66
CA LYS A 106 -7.88 -9.25 11.56
C LYS A 106 -7.65 -8.05 10.64
N ASP A 107 -6.51 -7.38 10.80
CA ASP A 107 -6.20 -6.19 10.00
C ASP A 107 -5.99 -6.58 8.54
N HIS A 108 -5.28 -7.68 8.25
CA HIS A 108 -5.06 -8.11 6.88
C HIS A 108 -6.32 -8.62 6.18
N GLU A 109 -7.27 -9.26 6.87
CA GLU A 109 -8.57 -9.61 6.27
C GLU A 109 -9.33 -8.37 5.80
N LYS A 110 -9.30 -7.32 6.62
CA LYS A 110 -9.94 -6.04 6.27
C LYS A 110 -9.19 -5.34 5.15
N ASP A 111 -7.87 -5.23 5.26
CA ASP A 111 -7.05 -4.50 4.30
C ASP A 111 -7.08 -5.20 2.94
N LEU A 112 -7.05 -6.53 2.89
CA LEU A 112 -7.23 -7.26 1.63
C LEU A 112 -8.51 -6.84 0.90
N ALA A 113 -9.63 -6.73 1.61
CA ALA A 113 -10.90 -6.29 1.01
C ALA A 113 -10.85 -4.82 0.56
N GLU A 114 -10.24 -3.92 1.35
CA GLU A 114 -10.09 -2.51 0.97
C GLU A 114 -9.19 -2.35 -0.27
N PHE A 115 -8.06 -3.06 -0.32
CA PHE A 115 -7.11 -3.03 -1.43
C PHE A 115 -7.69 -3.66 -2.71
N GLN A 116 -8.36 -4.81 -2.63
CA GLN A 116 -9.07 -5.39 -3.78
C GLN A 116 -10.18 -4.45 -4.28
N GLY A 117 -10.90 -3.80 -3.37
CA GLY A 117 -11.94 -2.83 -3.70
C GLY A 117 -11.40 -1.60 -4.45
N GLU A 118 -10.21 -1.12 -4.10
CA GLU A 118 -9.53 -0.05 -4.84
C GLU A 118 -8.97 -0.56 -6.18
N ALA A 119 -8.30 -1.70 -6.20
CA ALA A 119 -7.76 -2.30 -7.42
C ALA A 119 -8.84 -2.48 -8.51
N GLN A 120 -10.05 -2.88 -8.12
CA GLN A 120 -11.17 -3.08 -9.05
C GLN A 120 -11.84 -1.74 -9.43
N ASN A 121 -12.15 -0.92 -8.43
CA ASN A 121 -13.13 0.17 -8.56
C ASN A 121 -12.51 1.57 -8.34
N GLY A 122 -11.19 1.69 -8.22
CA GLY A 122 -10.48 2.97 -8.20
C GLY A 122 -10.49 3.63 -9.57
N THR A 123 -10.15 4.92 -9.62
CA THR A 123 -10.17 5.70 -10.87
C THR A 123 -8.79 5.95 -11.45
N ASP A 124 -7.78 6.06 -10.61
CA ASP A 124 -6.41 6.33 -11.03
C ASP A 124 -5.61 5.04 -11.27
N PRO A 125 -4.99 4.87 -12.45
CA PRO A 125 -4.32 3.62 -12.82
C PRO A 125 -3.12 3.26 -11.92
N ASP A 126 -2.37 4.25 -11.44
CA ASP A 126 -1.20 3.98 -10.59
C ASP A 126 -1.64 3.53 -9.20
N ILE A 127 -2.71 4.13 -8.66
CA ILE A 127 -3.28 3.74 -7.37
C ILE A 127 -3.91 2.35 -7.45
N LYS A 128 -4.63 2.04 -8.54
CA LYS A 128 -5.18 0.71 -8.77
C LYS A 128 -4.09 -0.34 -8.84
N LYS A 129 -2.99 -0.06 -9.54
CA LYS A 129 -1.86 -0.98 -9.66
C LYS A 129 -1.21 -1.21 -8.29
N PHE A 130 -0.92 -0.13 -7.56
CA PHE A 130 -0.40 -0.21 -6.20
C PHE A 130 -1.30 -1.05 -5.30
N ALA A 131 -2.62 -0.84 -5.40
CA ALA A 131 -3.60 -1.58 -4.62
C ALA A 131 -3.61 -3.08 -4.97
N ASP A 132 -3.54 -3.44 -6.25
CA ASP A 132 -3.50 -4.83 -6.72
C ASP A 132 -2.24 -5.57 -6.26
N ASP A 133 -1.07 -4.95 -6.41
CA ASP A 133 0.19 -5.57 -6.02
C ASP A 133 0.31 -5.72 -4.50
N THR A 134 -0.15 -4.72 -3.75
CA THR A 134 -0.18 -4.80 -2.30
C THR A 134 -1.22 -5.81 -1.81
N ALA A 135 -2.37 -5.96 -2.48
CA ALA A 135 -3.36 -6.98 -2.12
C ALA A 135 -2.78 -8.40 -2.18
N LYS A 136 -1.93 -8.70 -3.17
CA LYS A 136 -1.25 -10.01 -3.28
C LYS A 136 -0.33 -10.25 -2.08
N MET A 137 0.46 -9.23 -1.72
CA MET A 137 1.34 -9.30 -0.55
C MET A 137 0.54 -9.47 0.76
N VAL A 138 -0.54 -8.70 0.96
CA VAL A 138 -1.41 -8.80 2.14
C VAL A 138 -2.06 -10.19 2.24
N GLN A 139 -2.47 -10.79 1.11
CA GLN A 139 -2.97 -12.17 1.09
C GLN A 139 -1.92 -13.18 1.57
N GLU A 140 -0.68 -13.09 1.08
CA GLU A 140 0.40 -13.97 1.53
C GLU A 140 0.69 -13.82 3.02
N HIS A 141 0.69 -12.58 3.51
CA HIS A 141 0.89 -12.29 4.93
C HIS A 141 -0.27 -12.80 5.79
N LEU A 142 -1.51 -12.66 5.33
CA LEU A 142 -2.69 -13.21 6.00
C LEU A 142 -2.60 -14.73 6.14
N ASP A 143 -2.20 -15.42 5.07
CA ASP A 143 -2.06 -16.87 5.07
C ASP A 143 -0.97 -17.33 6.07
N LEU A 144 0.17 -16.64 6.10
CA LEU A 144 1.22 -16.90 7.09
C LEU A 144 0.75 -16.60 8.51
N ALA A 145 0.07 -15.48 8.74
CA ALA A 145 -0.45 -15.11 10.05
C ALA A 145 -1.42 -16.17 10.58
N LYS A 146 -2.33 -16.69 9.73
CA LYS A 146 -3.24 -17.79 10.07
C LYS A 146 -2.49 -19.09 10.39
N GLN A 147 -1.44 -19.41 9.63
CA GLN A 147 -0.60 -20.57 9.93
C GLN A 147 0.09 -20.45 11.30
N ILE A 148 0.67 -19.29 11.60
CA ILE A 148 1.31 -19.02 12.90
C ILE A 148 0.26 -19.05 14.02
N GLN A 149 -0.90 -18.43 13.80
CA GLN A 149 -2.01 -18.40 14.75
C GLN A 149 -2.42 -19.82 15.17
N SER A 150 -2.46 -20.77 14.22
CA SER A 150 -2.81 -22.16 14.52
C SER A 150 -1.80 -22.89 15.42
N LYS A 151 -0.55 -22.40 15.50
CA LYS A 151 0.52 -22.94 16.35
C LYS A 151 0.59 -22.27 17.72
N LEU A 152 0.07 -21.04 17.84
CA LEU A 152 0.03 -20.30 19.09
C LEU A 152 -1.18 -20.78 19.91
N LYS A 153 -0.90 -21.40 21.07
CA LYS A 153 -1.92 -21.90 21.99
C LYS A 153 -2.68 -20.77 22.68
#